data_AF-A0A950PEX4-F1
#
_entry.id   AF-A0A950PEX4-F1
#
_cell.length_a   1.000
_cell.length_b   1.000
_cell.length_c   1.000
_cell.angle_alpha   90.00
_cell.angle_beta   90.00
_cell.angle_gamma   90.00
#
_symmetry.space_group_name_H-M   'P 1'
#
loop_
_entity.id
_entity.type
_entity.pdbx_description
1 polymer ?
#
loop_
_entity_poly.entity_id
_entity_poly.type
_entity_poly.pdbx_seq_one_letter_code
_entity_poly.pdbx_strand_id
1 'polypeptide(L)'
;MAGLLKGLGATETDIESIKQISGGLPDDPTLLFRKSKNGRFCFDIKNGRIDRLEFQPFILSADEDFVRHDSGQVREFSEISDDLQLNSVLQGLLRFQAFMVQDIDVTRRPKLDYDSTDWVCTLFNLRTVTTPEMVGEPALEGVHSDGVDHTMTTLLGSENMTDDSAITFLHDMREKNAIR
;
A
#
# COMPACT_ATOMS: atom_id res chain seq x y z
N MET A 1 6.87 -14.60 8.96
CA MET A 1 5.56 -13.96 8.66
C MET A 1 4.42 -14.97 8.60
N ALA A 2 4.47 -16.02 7.76
CA ALA A 2 3.36 -16.98 7.61
C ALA A 2 2.83 -17.58 8.95
N GLY A 3 3.71 -17.96 9.88
CA GLY A 3 3.28 -18.47 11.20
C GLY A 3 2.50 -17.45 12.04
N LEU A 4 2.89 -16.17 12.01
CA LEU A 4 2.17 -15.09 12.68
C LEU A 4 0.77 -14.93 12.07
N LEU A 5 0.69 -14.90 10.73
CA LEU A 5 -0.57 -14.75 10.02
C LEU A 5 -1.52 -15.92 10.29
N LYS A 6 -1.02 -17.16 10.36
CA LYS A 6 -1.82 -18.32 10.79
C LYS A 6 -2.37 -18.13 12.21
N GLY A 7 -1.56 -17.60 13.12
CA GLY A 7 -2.00 -17.21 14.47
C GLY A 7 -3.07 -16.11 14.48
N LEU A 8 -3.11 -15.27 13.45
CA LEU A 8 -4.13 -14.22 13.22
C LEU A 8 -5.31 -14.70 12.36
N GLY A 9 -5.42 -16.01 12.11
CA GLY A 9 -6.55 -16.64 11.42
C GLY A 9 -6.35 -16.89 9.93
N ALA A 10 -5.14 -16.72 9.38
CA ALA A 10 -4.87 -17.04 7.99
C ALA A 10 -4.90 -18.56 7.73
N THR A 11 -5.60 -18.97 6.68
CA THR A 11 -5.68 -20.38 6.26
C THR A 11 -4.51 -20.76 5.34
N GLU A 12 -4.18 -22.05 5.27
CA GLU A 12 -3.15 -22.52 4.32
C GLU A 12 -3.54 -22.22 2.88
N THR A 13 -4.82 -22.43 2.55
CA THR A 13 -5.37 -22.15 1.21
C THR A 13 -5.16 -20.69 0.82
N ASP A 14 -5.42 -19.76 1.75
CA ASP A 14 -5.27 -18.34 1.48
C ASP A 14 -3.80 -17.88 1.41
N ILE A 15 -2.91 -18.55 2.15
CA ILE A 15 -1.46 -18.34 2.06
C ILE A 15 -0.93 -18.73 0.68
N GLU A 16 -1.45 -19.79 0.08
CA GLU A 16 -1.07 -20.18 -1.28
C GLU A 16 -1.74 -19.30 -2.34
N SER A 17 -3.04 -18.97 -2.17
CA SER A 17 -3.78 -18.18 -3.16
C SER A 17 -3.30 -16.72 -3.25
N ILE A 18 -2.88 -16.11 -2.13
CA ILE A 18 -2.46 -14.71 -2.13
C ILE A 18 -1.18 -14.46 -2.94
N LYS A 19 -0.35 -15.49 -3.17
CA LYS A 19 0.84 -15.40 -4.03
C LYS A 19 0.49 -15.15 -5.50
N GLN A 20 -0.71 -15.53 -5.91
CA GLN A 20 -1.14 -15.50 -7.31
C GLN A 20 -2.17 -14.41 -7.60
N ILE A 21 -2.76 -13.80 -6.57
CA ILE A 21 -3.88 -12.86 -6.73
C ILE A 21 -3.52 -11.61 -7.52
N SER A 22 -2.27 -11.14 -7.42
CA SER A 22 -1.78 -10.00 -8.19
C SER A 22 -1.63 -10.31 -9.69
N GLY A 23 -1.79 -11.58 -10.07
CA GLY A 23 -1.79 -12.06 -11.45
C GLY A 23 -2.85 -11.42 -12.34
N GLY A 24 -4.05 -11.21 -11.79
CA GLY A 24 -5.23 -10.71 -12.49
C GLY A 24 -5.50 -9.21 -12.33
N LEU A 25 -4.50 -8.42 -11.92
CA LEU A 25 -4.69 -6.98 -11.73
C LEU A 25 -4.89 -6.25 -13.08
N PRO A 26 -5.81 -5.28 -13.14
CA PRO A 26 -5.98 -4.40 -14.29
C PRO A 26 -4.82 -3.39 -14.36
N ASP A 27 -4.69 -2.73 -15.51
CA ASP A 27 -3.64 -1.73 -15.72
C ASP A 27 -3.81 -0.53 -14.78
N ASP A 28 -2.69 0.00 -14.31
CA ASP A 28 -2.67 1.20 -13.49
C ASP A 28 -2.99 2.43 -14.34
N PRO A 29 -3.82 3.37 -13.86
CA PRO A 29 -4.22 4.54 -14.63
C PRO A 29 -3.07 5.55 -14.85
N THR A 30 -1.93 5.38 -14.17
CA THR A 30 -0.83 6.36 -14.16
C THR A 30 0.50 5.83 -14.64
N LEU A 31 0.80 4.53 -14.44
CA LEU A 31 2.09 3.94 -14.77
C LEU A 31 1.91 2.72 -15.67
N LEU A 32 2.42 2.79 -16.90
CA LEU A 32 2.29 1.73 -17.91
C LEU A 32 2.87 0.38 -17.47
N PHE A 33 3.90 0.41 -16.62
CA PHE A 33 4.58 -0.78 -16.08
C PHE A 33 3.94 -1.32 -14.80
N ARG A 34 2.81 -0.75 -14.35
CA ARG A 34 2.16 -1.14 -13.10
C ARG A 34 0.73 -1.61 -13.38
N LYS A 35 0.32 -2.58 -12.60
CA LYS A 35 -1.06 -3.06 -12.50
C LYS A 35 -1.52 -2.88 -11.06
N SER A 36 -2.77 -2.50 -10.85
CA SER A 36 -3.21 -2.05 -9.53
C SER A 36 -4.69 -2.26 -9.25
N LYS A 37 -5.01 -2.56 -7.99
CA LYS A 37 -6.33 -2.35 -7.39
C LYS A 37 -6.18 -1.58 -6.08
N ASN A 38 -7.21 -0.83 -5.70
CA ASN A 38 -7.24 -0.04 -4.48
C ASN A 38 -8.44 -0.42 -3.58
N GLY A 39 -8.26 -0.31 -2.27
CA GLY A 39 -9.33 -0.43 -1.29
C GLY A 39 -9.09 0.49 -0.11
N ARG A 40 -10.13 0.71 0.69
CA ARG A 40 -10.08 1.55 1.90
C ARG A 40 -10.75 0.84 3.06
N PHE A 41 -10.13 0.93 4.23
CA PHE A 41 -10.60 0.31 5.45
C PHE A 41 -10.57 1.33 6.59
N CYS A 42 -11.53 1.22 7.50
CA CYS A 42 -11.49 1.88 8.79
C CYS A 42 -10.97 0.90 9.83
N PHE A 43 -9.94 1.27 10.57
CA PHE A 43 -9.54 0.57 11.78
C PHE A 43 -10.24 1.23 12.97
N ASP A 44 -11.32 0.62 13.42
CA ASP A 44 -12.01 0.98 14.66
C ASP A 44 -11.27 0.30 15.82
N ILE A 45 -10.23 0.98 16.30
CA ILE A 45 -9.35 0.47 17.35
C ILE A 45 -10.13 0.25 18.65
N LYS A 46 -11.08 1.15 18.95
CA LYS A 46 -11.88 1.11 20.17
C LYS A 46 -12.72 -0.16 20.28
N ASN A 47 -13.36 -0.58 19.19
CA ASN A 47 -14.20 -1.77 19.16
C ASN A 47 -13.47 -3.01 18.60
N GLY A 48 -12.19 -2.88 18.24
CA GLY A 48 -11.40 -3.97 17.69
C GLY A 48 -11.91 -4.47 16.34
N ARG A 49 -12.38 -3.55 15.48
CA ARG A 49 -12.99 -3.87 14.19
C ARG A 49 -12.23 -3.25 13.03
N ILE A 50 -12.35 -3.90 11.87
CA ILE A 50 -11.85 -3.38 10.60
C ILE A 50 -13.00 -3.48 9.60
N ASP A 51 -13.45 -2.33 9.11
CA ASP A 51 -14.61 -2.23 8.22
C ASP A 51 -14.18 -1.72 6.83
N ARG A 52 -14.72 -2.31 5.76
CA ARG A 52 -14.52 -1.83 4.39
C ARG A 52 -15.24 -0.50 4.21
N LEU A 53 -14.52 0.52 3.77
CA LEU A 53 -15.07 1.84 3.44
C LEU A 53 -15.51 1.91 1.98
N GLU A 54 -16.30 2.94 1.66
CA GLU A 54 -16.62 3.26 0.28
C GLU A 54 -15.38 3.61 -0.56
N PHE A 55 -15.50 3.40 -1.86
CA PHE A 55 -14.55 3.90 -2.84
C PHE A 55 -14.40 5.42 -2.73
N GLN A 56 -13.16 5.90 -2.84
CA GLN A 56 -12.89 7.31 -3.08
C GLN A 56 -11.74 7.42 -4.09
N PRO A 57 -11.82 8.37 -5.05
CA PRO A 57 -10.69 8.68 -5.91
C PRO A 57 -9.46 9.07 -5.09
N PHE A 58 -8.28 8.74 -5.59
CA PHE A 58 -7.03 8.96 -4.90
C PHE A 58 -6.31 10.18 -5.47
N ILE A 59 -5.84 11.08 -4.60
CA ILE A 59 -5.10 12.28 -4.96
C ILE A 59 -3.83 12.26 -4.11
N LEU A 60 -2.68 12.50 -4.74
CA LEU A 60 -1.46 12.84 -4.03
C LEU A 60 -1.08 14.26 -4.41
N SER A 61 -0.82 15.09 -3.41
CA SER A 61 -0.49 16.50 -3.59
C SER A 61 0.91 16.84 -3.13
N ALA A 62 1.47 17.94 -3.63
CA ALA A 62 2.77 18.43 -3.21
C ALA A 62 2.77 18.84 -1.73
N ASP A 63 1.60 19.19 -1.18
CA ASP A 63 1.41 19.46 0.25
C ASP A 63 1.61 18.20 1.12
N GLU A 64 1.61 17.01 0.52
CA GLU A 64 1.83 15.71 1.16
C GLU A 64 3.22 15.13 0.81
N ASP A 65 4.16 15.98 0.38
CA ASP A 65 5.51 15.64 -0.08
C ASP A 65 5.57 14.80 -1.38
N PHE A 66 4.47 14.75 -2.13
CA PHE A 66 4.43 14.10 -3.45
C PHE A 66 4.79 15.10 -4.57
N VAL A 67 6.06 15.11 -4.97
CA VAL A 67 6.64 16.10 -5.88
C VAL A 67 6.86 15.49 -7.27
N ARG A 68 5.75 15.20 -7.96
CA ARG A 68 5.73 14.70 -9.35
C ARG A 68 5.04 15.67 -10.30
N HIS A 69 5.27 15.48 -11.60
CA HIS A 69 4.59 16.24 -12.66
C HIS A 69 3.06 16.10 -12.68
N ASP A 70 2.50 15.05 -12.06
CA ASP A 70 1.06 14.80 -11.96
C ASP A 70 0.53 14.96 -10.52
N SER A 71 1.26 15.69 -9.67
CA SER A 71 0.80 16.08 -8.34
C SER A 71 -0.52 16.86 -8.43
N GLY A 72 -1.49 16.52 -7.58
CA GLY A 72 -2.84 17.10 -7.57
C GLY A 72 -3.81 16.48 -8.59
N GLN A 73 -3.40 15.51 -9.40
CA GLN A 73 -4.31 14.80 -10.31
C GLN A 73 -5.17 13.78 -9.56
N VAL A 74 -6.44 13.72 -9.95
CA VAL A 74 -7.39 12.70 -9.47
C VAL A 74 -7.13 11.39 -10.21
N ARG A 75 -6.93 10.31 -9.45
CA ARG A 75 -6.67 8.97 -9.97
C ARG A 75 -7.80 8.05 -9.56
N GLU A 76 -8.41 7.40 -10.54
CA GLU A 76 -9.43 6.38 -10.33
C GLU A 76 -8.83 4.99 -10.54
N PHE A 77 -8.60 4.29 -9.44
CA PHE A 77 -8.11 2.91 -9.45
C PHE A 77 -9.30 1.95 -9.47
N SER A 78 -9.11 0.78 -10.10
CA SER A 78 -10.07 -0.32 -9.94
C SER A 78 -10.14 -0.77 -8.49
N GLU A 79 -11.32 -1.09 -7.98
CA GLU A 79 -11.48 -1.54 -6.61
C GLU A 79 -10.99 -2.98 -6.39
N ILE A 80 -10.53 -3.25 -5.17
CA ILE A 80 -10.34 -4.63 -4.69
C ILE A 80 -11.68 -5.37 -4.71
N SER A 81 -11.61 -6.66 -5.02
CA SER A 81 -12.76 -7.56 -5.08
C SER A 81 -12.65 -8.66 -4.02
N ASP A 82 -13.66 -9.52 -3.96
CA ASP A 82 -13.78 -10.62 -2.98
C ASP A 82 -12.60 -11.58 -2.96
N ASP A 83 -11.92 -11.75 -4.10
CA ASP A 83 -10.68 -12.52 -4.20
C ASP A 83 -9.65 -12.06 -3.15
N LEU A 84 -9.51 -10.74 -2.95
CA LEU A 84 -8.50 -10.16 -2.07
C LEU A 84 -9.08 -9.79 -0.71
N GLN A 85 -10.23 -9.12 -0.65
CA GLN A 85 -10.76 -8.63 0.64
C GLN A 85 -11.24 -9.76 1.57
N LEU A 86 -11.67 -10.89 1.00
CA LEU A 86 -12.07 -12.06 1.79
C LEU A 86 -10.90 -13.00 2.09
N ASN A 87 -9.72 -12.76 1.52
CA ASN A 87 -8.53 -13.57 1.79
C ASN A 87 -8.08 -13.36 3.24
N SER A 88 -7.99 -14.44 4.02
CA SER A 88 -7.65 -14.37 5.45
C SER A 88 -6.22 -13.89 5.73
N VAL A 89 -5.30 -13.97 4.76
CA VAL A 89 -3.97 -13.37 4.87
C VAL A 89 -4.06 -11.85 4.87
N LEU A 90 -4.83 -11.24 3.95
CA LEU A 90 -5.01 -9.80 3.94
C LEU A 90 -5.64 -9.34 5.25
N GLN A 91 -6.68 -10.02 5.72
CA GLN A 91 -7.32 -9.67 6.98
C GLN A 91 -6.34 -9.78 8.16
N GLY A 92 -5.47 -10.79 8.17
CA GLY A 92 -4.38 -10.92 9.14
C GLY A 92 -3.37 -9.77 9.05
N LEU A 93 -2.98 -9.34 7.84
CA LEU A 93 -2.09 -8.20 7.61
C LEU A 93 -2.72 -6.89 8.10
N LEU A 94 -4.01 -6.64 7.82
CA LEU A 94 -4.72 -5.45 8.30
C LEU A 94 -4.78 -5.43 9.84
N ARG A 95 -5.08 -6.57 10.48
CA ARG A 95 -5.06 -6.69 11.95
C ARG A 95 -3.67 -6.45 12.53
N PHE A 96 -2.65 -7.02 11.89
CA PHE A 96 -1.25 -6.81 12.29
C PHE A 96 -0.87 -5.33 12.18
N GLN A 97 -1.20 -4.67 11.07
CA GLN A 97 -0.92 -3.24 10.89
C GLN A 97 -1.65 -2.39 11.93
N ALA A 98 -2.95 -2.60 12.14
CA ALA A 98 -3.73 -1.90 13.16
C ALA A 98 -3.10 -2.05 14.55
N PHE A 99 -2.65 -3.26 14.90
CA PHE A 99 -1.97 -3.52 16.17
C PHE A 99 -0.61 -2.81 16.28
N MET A 100 0.15 -2.71 15.19
CA MET A 100 1.48 -2.09 15.19
C MET A 100 1.44 -0.56 15.27
N VAL A 101 0.37 0.06 14.75
CA VAL A 101 0.25 1.53 14.70
C VAL A 101 -0.57 2.09 15.86
N GLN A 102 -1.31 1.27 16.60
CA GLN A 102 -2.04 1.74 17.77
C GLN A 102 -1.08 2.34 18.81
N ASP A 103 -1.47 3.46 19.40
CA ASP A 103 -0.73 4.16 20.45
C ASP A 103 0.69 4.62 20.07
N ILE A 104 1.01 4.70 18.76
CA ILE A 104 2.26 5.29 18.28
C ILE A 104 2.08 6.81 18.15
N ASP A 105 2.97 7.57 18.80
CA ASP A 105 3.03 9.02 18.65
C ASP A 105 3.58 9.40 17.27
N VAL A 106 2.87 10.27 16.57
CA VAL A 106 3.20 10.72 15.22
C VAL A 106 3.11 12.24 15.13
N THR A 107 3.90 12.81 14.23
CA THR A 107 3.79 14.24 13.93
C THR A 107 2.47 14.50 13.22
N ARG A 108 1.57 15.24 13.88
CA ARG A 108 0.24 15.54 13.34
C ARG A 108 0.33 16.27 11.99
N ARG A 109 -0.33 15.73 10.98
CA ARG A 109 -0.50 16.33 9.65
C ARG A 109 -1.72 17.27 9.63
N PRO A 110 -1.71 18.32 8.80
CA PRO A 110 -2.86 19.21 8.68
C PRO A 110 -4.06 18.47 8.08
N LYS A 111 -5.28 18.95 8.39
CA LYS A 111 -6.56 18.45 7.83
C LYS A 111 -6.95 17.01 8.23
N LEU A 112 -6.25 16.40 9.18
CA LEU A 112 -6.62 15.11 9.79
C LEU A 112 -7.13 15.31 11.23
N ASP A 113 -8.02 14.41 11.67
CA ASP A 113 -8.55 14.39 13.03
C ASP A 113 -7.79 13.37 13.89
N TYR A 114 -6.77 13.85 14.60
CA TYR A 114 -5.96 13.04 15.53
C TYR A 114 -6.58 12.88 16.91
N ASP A 115 -7.77 13.45 17.15
CA ASP A 115 -8.50 13.24 18.39
C ASP A 115 -9.49 12.05 18.25
N SER A 116 -9.69 11.56 17.02
CA SER A 116 -10.37 10.29 16.71
C SER A 116 -9.51 9.08 17.07
N THR A 117 -10.16 7.99 17.48
CA THR A 117 -9.52 6.67 17.68
C THR A 117 -9.47 5.83 16.41
N ASP A 118 -10.13 6.30 15.35
CA ASP A 118 -10.32 5.55 14.11
C ASP A 118 -9.25 5.94 13.08
N TRP A 119 -8.69 4.94 12.40
CA TRP A 119 -7.68 5.16 11.36
C TRP A 119 -8.19 4.76 9.99
N VAL A 120 -7.89 5.58 8.98
CA VAL A 120 -8.15 5.24 7.59
C VAL A 120 -6.93 4.56 7.00
N CYS A 121 -7.09 3.32 6.54
CA CYS A 121 -6.08 2.59 5.80
C CYS A 121 -6.47 2.53 4.32
N THR A 122 -5.63 3.11 3.47
CA THR A 122 -5.69 2.91 2.02
C THR A 122 -4.80 1.74 1.63
N LEU A 123 -5.38 0.71 1.03
CA LEU A 123 -4.68 -0.48 0.53
C LEU A 123 -4.43 -0.35 -0.98
N PHE A 124 -3.19 -0.59 -1.39
CA PHE A 124 -2.84 -0.82 -2.78
C PHE A 124 -2.35 -2.26 -2.97
N ASN A 125 -2.99 -3.01 -3.88
CA ASN A 125 -2.42 -4.25 -4.41
C ASN A 125 -1.76 -3.93 -5.74
N LEU A 126 -0.44 -4.06 -5.81
CA LEU A 126 0.36 -3.64 -6.94
C LEU A 126 1.10 -4.84 -7.55
N ARG A 127 1.21 -4.83 -8.87
CA ARG A 127 2.15 -5.68 -9.61
C ARG A 127 2.93 -4.81 -10.59
N THR A 128 4.24 -4.80 -10.44
CA THR A 128 5.15 -4.19 -11.41
C THR A 128 5.55 -5.22 -12.44
N VAL A 129 5.53 -4.84 -13.72
CA VAL A 129 5.88 -5.69 -14.86
C VAL A 129 6.99 -4.98 -15.64
N THR A 130 7.98 -5.75 -16.07
CA THR A 130 9.05 -5.26 -16.94
C THR A 130 9.18 -6.20 -18.13
N THR A 131 9.32 -5.64 -19.33
CA THR A 131 9.59 -6.35 -20.58
C THR A 131 10.76 -5.66 -21.30
N PRO A 132 11.34 -6.27 -22.35
CA PRO A 132 12.39 -5.61 -23.14
C PRO A 132 11.97 -4.22 -23.69
N GLU A 133 10.68 -4.00 -23.91
CA GLU A 133 10.10 -2.76 -24.42
C GLU A 133 9.58 -1.82 -23.33
N MET A 134 9.48 -2.29 -22.08
CA MET A 134 8.87 -1.57 -20.97
C MET A 134 9.69 -1.77 -19.69
N VAL A 135 10.51 -0.79 -19.35
CA VAL A 135 11.34 -0.83 -18.14
C VAL A 135 10.74 0.09 -17.08
N GLY A 136 10.58 -0.44 -15.86
CA GLY A 136 10.26 0.39 -14.70
C GLY A 136 11.48 1.21 -14.31
N GLU A 137 11.36 2.53 -14.38
CA GLU A 137 12.42 3.43 -13.89
C GLU A 137 12.23 3.69 -12.38
N PRO A 138 13.31 3.98 -11.63
CA PRO A 138 13.19 4.51 -10.28
C PRO A 138 12.21 5.68 -10.25
N ALA A 139 11.49 5.84 -9.14
CA ALA A 139 10.59 6.97 -8.97
C ALA A 139 11.35 8.27 -9.32
N LEU A 140 10.78 9.09 -10.20
CA LEU A 140 11.41 10.32 -10.69
C LEU A 140 11.77 11.28 -9.54
N GLU A 141 11.06 11.17 -8.43
CA GLU A 141 11.24 11.96 -7.21
C GLU A 141 12.44 11.50 -6.36
N GLY A 142 13.01 10.32 -6.66
CA GLY A 142 13.99 9.67 -5.80
C GLY A 142 13.37 9.21 -4.48
N VAL A 143 14.09 9.49 -3.39
CA VAL A 143 13.61 9.23 -2.02
C VAL A 143 12.36 10.07 -1.75
N HIS A 144 11.31 9.43 -1.25
CA HIS A 144 10.03 10.08 -0.95
C HIS A 144 9.37 9.49 0.31
N SER A 145 8.33 10.16 0.78
CA SER A 145 7.38 9.62 1.76
C SER A 145 6.00 9.49 1.12
N ASP A 146 5.17 8.58 1.61
CA ASP A 146 3.84 8.30 1.04
C ASP A 146 2.77 9.33 1.44
N GLY A 147 3.12 10.37 2.20
CA GLY A 147 2.15 11.37 2.67
C GLY A 147 1.22 10.88 3.80
N VAL A 148 1.49 9.71 4.40
CA VAL A 148 0.68 9.12 5.49
C VAL A 148 1.49 8.99 6.79
N ASP A 149 0.81 8.72 7.91
CA ASP A 149 1.46 8.52 9.21
C ASP A 149 2.26 7.22 9.26
N HIS A 150 1.73 6.14 8.67
CA HIS A 150 2.36 4.82 8.65
C HIS A 150 2.13 4.09 7.33
N THR A 151 3.18 3.46 6.82
CA THR A 151 3.13 2.56 5.66
C THR A 151 3.55 1.15 6.06
N MET A 152 2.84 0.15 5.56
CA MET A 152 3.27 -1.25 5.58
C MET A 152 3.38 -1.76 4.14
N THR A 153 4.57 -2.19 3.74
CA THR A 153 4.81 -2.84 2.45
C THR A 153 5.03 -4.32 2.67
N THR A 154 4.26 -5.15 1.95
CA THR A 154 4.40 -6.62 2.01
C THR A 154 4.68 -7.16 0.62
N LEU A 155 5.80 -7.86 0.45
CA LEU A 155 6.10 -8.58 -0.78
C LEU A 155 5.27 -9.88 -0.82
N LEU A 156 4.35 -9.99 -1.79
CA LEU A 156 3.51 -11.19 -1.98
C LEU A 156 4.17 -12.24 -2.87
N GLY A 157 4.99 -11.80 -3.83
CA GLY A 157 5.67 -12.68 -4.78
C GLY A 157 6.54 -11.89 -5.77
N SER A 158 7.45 -12.61 -6.41
CA SER A 158 8.37 -12.10 -7.42
C SER A 158 8.77 -13.24 -8.35
N GLU A 159 8.88 -12.97 -9.64
CA GLU A 159 9.29 -13.96 -10.65
C GLU A 159 10.23 -13.30 -11.65
N ASN A 160 11.28 -14.01 -12.07
CA ASN A 160 12.23 -13.56 -13.10
C ASN A 160 12.84 -12.17 -12.83
N MET A 161 13.16 -11.89 -11.56
CA MET A 161 13.84 -10.67 -11.13
C MET A 161 15.34 -10.94 -10.98
N THR A 162 16.16 -9.96 -11.35
CA THR A 162 17.60 -9.99 -11.08
C THR A 162 17.86 -9.57 -9.63
N ASP A 163 18.95 -10.06 -9.04
CA ASP A 163 19.30 -9.81 -7.64
C ASP A 163 19.56 -8.32 -7.31
N ASP A 164 19.78 -7.50 -8.34
CA ASP A 164 20.02 -6.05 -8.25
C ASP A 164 18.77 -5.19 -8.51
N SER A 165 17.59 -5.81 -8.61
CA SER A 165 16.33 -5.11 -8.92
C SER A 165 15.39 -4.96 -7.72
N ALA A 166 14.55 -3.91 -7.74
CA ALA A 166 13.53 -3.58 -6.73
C ALA A 166 13.99 -3.64 -5.26
N ILE A 167 15.21 -3.20 -5.00
CA ILE A 167 15.79 -3.14 -3.66
C ILE A 167 15.10 -2.02 -2.87
N THR A 168 14.64 -2.33 -1.66
CA THR A 168 14.09 -1.34 -0.73
C THR A 168 15.22 -0.66 0.04
N PHE A 169 15.26 0.67 -0.01
CA PHE A 169 16.14 1.49 0.80
C PHE A 169 15.32 2.30 1.80
N LEU A 170 15.75 2.33 3.05
CA LEU A 170 15.15 3.18 4.08
C LEU A 170 16.13 4.31 4.39
N HIS A 171 15.61 5.53 4.30
CA HIS A 171 16.37 6.75 4.45
C HIS A 171 15.93 7.48 5.72
N ASP A 172 16.84 8.27 6.28
CA ASP A 172 16.50 9.16 7.39
C ASP A 172 15.60 10.30 6.89
N MET A 173 14.64 10.74 7.70
CA MET A 173 13.71 11.82 7.36
C MET A 173 14.38 13.16 7.02
N ARG A 174 15.68 13.32 7.33
CA ARG A 174 16.49 14.50 6.97
C ARG A 174 17.01 14.46 5.54
N GLU A 175 16.87 13.34 4.83
CA GLU A 175 17.26 13.25 3.43
C GLU A 175 16.35 14.09 2.54
N LYS A 176 16.91 14.75 1.53
CA LYS A 176 16.13 15.60 0.63
C LYS A 176 15.49 14.74 -0.45
N ASN A 177 14.20 14.93 -0.68
CA ASN A 177 13.48 14.41 -1.83
C ASN A 177 13.84 15.19 -3.11
N ALA A 178 13.42 14.68 -4.27
CA ALA A 178 13.52 15.33 -5.58
C ALA A 178 14.95 15.72 -6.01
N ILE A 179 15.97 14.94 -5.63
CA ILE A 179 17.36 15.14 -6.09
C ILE A 179 17.54 14.54 -7.50
N ARG A 180 16.85 15.09 -8.50
CA ARG A 180 17.26 15.00 -9.91
C ARG A 180 16.61 16.07 -10.77
#